data_AF-A0A0S2F6F7-F1
#
_entry.id   AF-A0A0S2F6F7-F1
#
_cell.length_a   1.000
_cell.length_b   1.000
_cell.length_c   1.000
_cell.angle_alpha   90.00
_cell.angle_beta   90.00
_cell.angle_gamma   90.00
#
_symmetry.space_group_name_H-M   'P 1'
#
loop_
_entity.id
_entity.type
_entity.pdbx_description
1 polymer ?
#
loop_
_entity_poly.entity_id
_entity_poly.type
_entity_poly.pdbx_seq_one_letter_code
_entity_poly.pdbx_strand_id
1 'polypeptide(L)'
;MSCFTSKERTTMLKKSLMLACALFASNAQASWPNSADRLSKKLVFAEYHPWVATPTVDGFWARWNETGHKPNLNDVESMFWPLDGLYSEGDCAAIKSQAVDLNGNVTAAGIDVLIIDWVNVYQNEQQRVEKILSCTTTPAVVMVDQNWTVTPSFQEVITRLETVIGWYASKPDLYPTYYRDPASGAPVFIVFDPGAAGTTAQWNAKIDYYKTLSPKGIFIAGLSSNTSAAWVLASHFDGAIQLAGKTAASDESSYESTLSVLYGPGSRNQFLIGEAIPGFDDSANCYSTSPVLDRQAGVVFDTKWSGLLTTNWNGHKLDGAYVMYNNDGEGAGIEPASPIPPTRAPGFESCDGKISNRYKTYAPLPATYYLDRNAFWANQFRISP
;
A
#
# COMPACT_ATOMS: atom_id res chain seq x y z
N MET A 1 -65.05 86.42 11.20
CA MET A 1 -64.92 85.93 9.81
C MET A 1 -64.03 84.70 9.84
N SER A 2 -64.60 83.56 9.42
CA SER A 2 -64.06 82.19 9.29
C SER A 2 -62.66 82.04 8.69
N CYS A 3 -61.93 80.94 8.79
CA CYS A 3 -61.90 79.72 9.63
C CYS A 3 -60.61 78.97 9.23
N PHE A 4 -60.13 78.06 10.08
CA PHE A 4 -58.86 77.33 10.00
C PHE A 4 -58.99 75.94 9.33
N THR A 5 -57.83 75.38 8.96
CA THR A 5 -57.41 73.95 8.96
C THR A 5 -57.25 73.14 7.65
N SER A 6 -56.01 72.60 7.57
CA SER A 6 -55.50 71.28 7.13
C SER A 6 -55.74 70.73 5.72
N LYS A 7 -54.66 70.35 5.02
CA LYS A 7 -54.20 68.94 4.87
C LYS A 7 -52.96 68.79 3.96
N GLU A 8 -52.14 67.80 4.32
CA GLU A 8 -51.31 66.91 3.48
C GLU A 8 -50.15 67.48 2.62
N ARG A 9 -48.91 67.05 2.94
CA ARG A 9 -48.01 66.34 2.00
C ARG A 9 -46.77 65.72 2.69
N THR A 10 -46.84 64.40 2.88
CA THR A 10 -45.87 63.36 2.48
C THR A 10 -44.38 63.42 2.89
N THR A 11 -44.09 62.70 3.98
CA THR A 11 -43.19 61.53 4.10
C THR A 11 -41.75 61.59 3.58
N MET A 12 -40.84 61.92 4.51
CA MET A 12 -39.56 61.22 4.66
C MET A 12 -39.77 59.90 5.42
N LEU A 13 -38.99 58.86 5.11
CA LEU A 13 -37.98 58.24 5.98
C LEU A 13 -37.67 56.81 5.52
N LYS A 14 -36.38 56.62 5.21
CA LYS A 14 -35.68 55.38 4.89
C LYS A 14 -36.13 54.19 5.75
N LYS A 15 -36.75 53.19 5.13
CA LYS A 15 -36.85 51.81 5.61
C LYS A 15 -36.33 50.87 4.52
N SER A 16 -35.02 50.65 4.51
CA SER A 16 -34.44 49.43 3.93
C SER A 16 -33.91 48.63 5.10
N LEU A 17 -34.78 47.76 5.59
CA LEU A 17 -34.50 46.74 6.59
C LEU A 17 -33.51 45.76 5.94
N MET A 18 -32.22 45.91 6.22
CA MET A 18 -31.24 44.85 5.97
C MET A 18 -31.62 43.69 6.91
N LEU A 19 -32.25 42.67 6.33
CA LEU A 19 -32.42 41.38 6.96
C LEU A 19 -31.02 40.75 7.06
N ALA A 20 -30.35 40.98 8.19
CA ALA A 20 -29.15 40.25 8.56
C ALA A 20 -29.55 38.79 8.82
N CYS A 21 -29.53 37.97 7.77
CA CYS A 21 -29.29 36.54 7.92
C CYS A 21 -27.86 36.35 8.41
N ALA A 22 -27.64 36.63 9.70
CA ALA A 22 -26.58 36.01 10.46
C ALA A 22 -27.01 34.55 10.67
N LEU A 23 -26.87 33.75 9.61
CA LEU A 23 -26.58 32.34 9.78
C LEU A 23 -25.29 32.33 10.60
N PHE A 24 -25.43 32.04 11.89
CA PHE A 24 -24.32 31.53 12.66
C PHE A 24 -23.85 30.28 11.91
N ALA A 25 -22.83 30.44 11.07
CA ALA A 25 -21.86 29.39 10.86
C ALA A 25 -21.23 29.16 12.23
N SER A 26 -21.93 28.41 13.08
CA SER A 26 -21.28 27.63 14.10
C SER A 26 -20.27 26.79 13.34
N ASN A 27 -19.02 27.26 13.32
CA ASN A 27 -17.85 26.44 13.17
C ASN A 27 -17.87 25.44 14.32
N ALA A 28 -18.78 24.48 14.26
CA ALA A 28 -18.52 23.17 14.79
C ALA A 28 -17.40 22.64 13.88
N GLN A 29 -16.17 23.08 14.16
CA GLN A 29 -15.06 22.15 14.03
C GLN A 29 -15.51 20.99 14.89
N ALA A 30 -16.12 19.98 14.27
CA ALA A 30 -16.34 18.71 14.92
C ALA A 30 -14.98 18.37 15.53
N SER A 31 -14.94 18.33 16.86
CA SER A 31 -13.72 18.01 17.58
C SER A 31 -13.34 16.62 17.12
N TRP A 32 -12.38 16.55 16.21
CA TRP A 32 -11.87 15.29 15.71
C TRP A 32 -11.37 14.47 16.90
N PRO A 33 -11.58 13.15 16.90
CA PRO A 33 -11.13 12.33 18.00
C PRO A 33 -9.64 12.58 18.26
N ASN A 34 -9.31 12.77 19.53
CA ASN A 34 -7.94 13.03 20.00
C ASN A 34 -7.00 11.83 19.74
N SER A 35 -7.51 10.71 19.24
CA SER A 35 -6.76 9.52 18.86
C SER A 35 -7.18 9.00 17.48
N ALA A 36 -6.23 8.44 16.75
CA ALA A 36 -6.47 7.64 15.55
C ALA A 36 -7.17 6.31 15.89
N ASP A 37 -7.91 5.76 14.94
CA ASP A 37 -8.36 4.37 15.03
C ASP A 37 -7.15 3.44 14.81
N ARG A 38 -7.17 2.23 15.36
CA ARG A 38 -6.00 1.33 15.34
C ARG A 38 -6.38 -0.08 14.96
N LEU A 39 -5.43 -0.79 14.35
CA LEU A 39 -5.49 -2.23 14.23
C LEU A 39 -5.45 -2.85 15.64
N SER A 40 -6.34 -3.81 15.91
CA SER A 40 -6.43 -4.49 17.20
C SER A 40 -5.37 -5.56 17.42
N LYS A 41 -4.58 -5.86 16.38
CA LYS A 41 -3.54 -6.88 16.38
C LYS A 41 -2.27 -6.32 15.75
N LYS A 42 -1.14 -6.87 16.20
CA LYS A 42 0.17 -6.71 15.58
C LYS A 42 0.27 -7.67 14.39
N LEU A 43 0.07 -7.13 13.18
CA LEU A 43 -0.05 -7.92 11.95
C LEU A 43 1.25 -7.91 11.14
N VAL A 44 1.46 -8.98 10.38
CA VAL A 44 2.45 -9.05 9.32
C VAL A 44 1.74 -9.04 7.97
N PHE A 45 2.02 -8.03 7.17
CA PHE A 45 1.46 -7.84 5.84
C PHE A 45 2.42 -8.33 4.77
N ALA A 46 1.87 -8.79 3.64
CA ALA A 46 2.64 -9.00 2.41
C ALA A 46 2.04 -8.17 1.27
N GLU A 47 2.84 -7.32 0.65
CA GLU A 47 2.49 -6.65 -0.60
C GLU A 47 2.45 -7.65 -1.74
N TYR A 48 1.39 -7.58 -2.53
CA TYR A 48 1.07 -8.51 -3.58
C TYR A 48 0.63 -7.74 -4.83
N HIS A 49 1.39 -7.91 -5.91
CA HIS A 49 1.23 -7.14 -7.13
C HIS A 49 0.30 -7.87 -8.11
N PRO A 50 -0.82 -7.27 -8.55
CA PRO A 50 -1.79 -7.86 -9.47
C PRO A 50 -1.41 -7.70 -10.95
N TRP A 51 -0.16 -7.35 -11.24
CA TRP A 51 0.23 -6.77 -12.55
C TRP A 51 0.63 -7.79 -13.60
N VAL A 52 1.16 -8.94 -13.18
CA VAL A 52 1.70 -9.93 -14.11
C VAL A 52 0.58 -10.66 -14.85
N ALA A 53 0.72 -10.77 -16.17
CA ALA A 53 -0.26 -11.37 -17.07
C ALA A 53 0.42 -12.22 -18.14
N THR A 54 -0.25 -13.28 -18.61
CA THR A 54 0.28 -14.16 -19.66
C THR A 54 -0.72 -14.33 -20.82
N PRO A 55 -0.24 -14.56 -22.06
CA PRO A 55 -1.12 -14.77 -23.20
C PRO A 55 -2.11 -15.92 -23.05
N THR A 56 -1.74 -16.97 -22.31
CA THR A 56 -2.59 -18.14 -22.10
C THR A 56 -3.84 -17.83 -21.26
N VAL A 57 -3.73 -16.87 -20.33
CA VAL A 57 -4.80 -16.52 -19.39
C VAL A 57 -5.47 -15.20 -19.77
N ASP A 58 -4.67 -14.18 -20.09
CA ASP A 58 -5.12 -12.81 -20.32
C ASP A 58 -5.17 -12.42 -21.82
N GLY A 59 -4.53 -13.21 -22.69
CA GLY A 59 -4.37 -12.88 -24.11
C GLY A 59 -3.23 -11.91 -24.42
N PHE A 60 -2.50 -11.43 -23.41
CA PHE A 60 -1.32 -10.56 -23.56
C PHE A 60 -0.29 -10.79 -22.46
N TRP A 61 0.92 -10.27 -22.65
CA TRP A 61 1.92 -10.14 -21.59
C TRP A 61 1.75 -8.79 -20.89
N ALA A 62 1.81 -8.77 -19.56
CA ALA A 62 2.00 -7.55 -18.78
C ALA A 62 3.01 -7.80 -17.67
N ARG A 63 3.74 -6.74 -17.30
CA ARG A 63 4.88 -6.70 -16.38
C ARG A 63 6.08 -7.56 -16.84
N TRP A 64 5.89 -8.82 -17.19
CA TRP A 64 6.96 -9.71 -17.67
C TRP A 64 7.73 -9.17 -18.90
N ASN A 65 7.04 -8.45 -19.78
CA ASN A 65 7.58 -7.91 -21.04
C ASN A 65 7.92 -6.41 -20.97
N GLU A 66 7.96 -5.82 -19.78
CA GLU A 66 8.25 -4.41 -19.61
C GLU A 66 9.63 -4.02 -20.14
N THR A 67 9.81 -2.74 -20.44
CA THR A 67 11.09 -2.17 -20.91
C THR A 67 11.71 -2.85 -22.14
N GLY A 68 10.91 -3.62 -22.90
CA GLY A 68 11.32 -4.29 -24.15
C GLY A 68 11.64 -5.79 -24.02
N HIS A 69 11.44 -6.37 -22.83
CA HIS A 69 11.65 -7.79 -22.58
C HIS A 69 10.75 -8.70 -23.43
N LYS A 70 11.25 -9.92 -23.71
CA LYS A 70 10.59 -10.91 -24.59
C LYS A 70 10.36 -12.24 -23.84
N PRO A 71 9.25 -12.38 -23.08
CA PRO A 71 9.03 -13.55 -22.24
C PRO A 71 9.05 -14.89 -22.97
N ASN A 72 8.62 -14.91 -24.25
CA ASN A 72 8.66 -16.10 -25.11
C ASN A 72 10.08 -16.59 -25.43
N LEU A 73 11.12 -15.80 -25.11
CA LEU A 73 12.54 -16.13 -25.24
C LEU A 73 13.22 -16.31 -23.87
N ASN A 74 12.42 -16.57 -22.82
CA ASN A 74 12.86 -16.63 -21.42
C ASN A 74 13.58 -15.35 -21.00
N ASP A 75 13.14 -14.21 -21.52
CA ASP A 75 13.68 -12.91 -21.18
C ASP A 75 12.56 -12.05 -20.60
N VAL A 76 12.60 -11.85 -19.29
CA VAL A 76 11.59 -11.10 -18.53
C VAL A 76 12.23 -9.99 -17.71
N GLU A 77 11.41 -8.99 -17.40
CA GLU A 77 11.73 -7.85 -16.53
C GLU A 77 11.79 -8.28 -15.06
N SER A 78 12.68 -9.22 -14.75
CA SER A 78 13.06 -9.59 -13.39
C SER A 78 14.47 -10.15 -13.36
N MET A 79 15.18 -9.93 -12.26
CA MET A 79 16.47 -10.55 -12.00
C MET A 79 16.36 -11.97 -11.44
N PHE A 80 15.17 -12.38 -11.00
CA PHE A 80 14.86 -13.72 -10.51
C PHE A 80 13.81 -14.38 -11.44
N TRP A 81 13.73 -15.70 -11.41
CA TRP A 81 12.71 -16.44 -12.15
C TRP A 81 11.82 -17.16 -11.14
N PRO A 82 10.48 -16.96 -11.15
CA PRO A 82 9.60 -17.61 -10.19
C PRO A 82 9.72 -19.14 -10.25
N LEU A 83 9.61 -19.81 -9.10
CA LEU A 83 9.76 -21.26 -8.99
C LEU A 83 8.79 -22.01 -9.92
N ASP A 84 7.54 -21.56 -9.98
CA ASP A 84 6.48 -22.16 -10.79
C ASP A 84 6.46 -21.65 -12.25
N GLY A 85 7.44 -20.83 -12.63
CA GLY A 85 7.52 -20.21 -13.95
C GLY A 85 6.66 -18.96 -14.08
N LEU A 86 6.52 -18.46 -15.31
CA LEU A 86 5.75 -17.25 -15.56
C LEU A 86 4.25 -17.52 -15.43
N TYR A 87 3.59 -16.78 -14.55
CA TYR A 87 2.18 -16.94 -14.23
C TYR A 87 1.40 -15.64 -14.49
N SER A 88 0.07 -15.73 -14.34
CA SER A 88 -0.86 -14.62 -14.47
C SER A 88 -1.66 -14.46 -13.18
N GLU A 89 -1.82 -13.22 -12.74
CA GLU A 89 -2.73 -12.85 -11.64
C GLU A 89 -4.21 -12.82 -12.06
N GLY A 90 -4.49 -13.22 -13.29
CA GLY A 90 -5.82 -13.61 -13.76
C GLY A 90 -6.18 -15.07 -13.47
N ASP A 91 -5.22 -15.91 -13.08
CA ASP A 91 -5.41 -17.35 -12.84
C ASP A 91 -5.57 -17.68 -11.36
N CYS A 92 -6.74 -18.20 -10.98
CA CYS A 92 -7.02 -18.61 -9.60
C CYS A 92 -6.21 -19.82 -9.14
N ALA A 93 -5.67 -20.64 -10.05
CA ALA A 93 -4.77 -21.72 -9.65
C ALA A 93 -3.44 -21.16 -9.14
N ALA A 94 -2.87 -20.16 -9.84
CA ALA A 94 -1.66 -19.46 -9.41
C ALA A 94 -1.87 -18.74 -8.07
N ILE A 95 -2.93 -17.94 -7.95
CA ILE A 95 -3.28 -17.22 -6.71
C ILE A 95 -3.42 -18.17 -5.51
N LYS A 96 -4.04 -19.34 -5.71
CA LYS A 96 -4.20 -20.34 -4.64
C LYS A 96 -2.89 -21.03 -4.28
N SER A 97 -2.00 -21.27 -5.25
CA SER A 97 -0.66 -21.78 -5.00
C SER A 97 0.12 -20.81 -4.10
N GLN A 98 0.13 -19.52 -4.46
CA GLN A 98 0.81 -18.48 -3.70
C GLN A 98 0.16 -18.25 -2.32
N ALA A 99 -1.16 -18.41 -2.19
CA ALA A 99 -1.82 -18.38 -0.89
C ALA A 99 -1.31 -19.50 0.05
N VAL A 100 -0.97 -20.69 -0.48
CA VAL A 100 -0.34 -21.76 0.31
C VAL A 100 1.04 -21.32 0.84
N ASP A 101 1.82 -20.60 0.04
CA ASP A 101 3.10 -20.00 0.47
C ASP A 101 2.93 -18.94 1.55
N LEU A 102 1.84 -18.18 1.49
CA LEU A 102 1.60 -17.08 2.43
C LEU A 102 1.07 -17.57 3.79
N ASN A 103 0.11 -18.49 3.79
CA ASN A 103 -0.62 -18.89 5.01
C ASN A 103 -0.93 -20.39 5.15
N GLY A 104 -0.38 -21.26 4.32
CA GLY A 104 -0.63 -22.71 4.32
C GLY A 104 0.23 -23.53 5.31
N ASN A 105 -0.18 -24.77 5.61
CA ASN A 105 0.46 -25.60 6.65
C ASN A 105 1.91 -26.05 6.38
N VAL A 106 2.45 -25.86 5.17
CA VAL A 106 3.77 -26.38 4.76
C VAL A 106 4.82 -25.27 4.69
N THR A 107 4.43 -24.10 4.19
CA THR A 107 5.31 -22.93 3.97
C THR A 107 4.72 -21.63 4.51
N ALA A 108 3.78 -21.65 5.48
CA ALA A 108 3.18 -20.43 6.04
C ALA A 108 4.26 -19.41 6.40
N ALA A 109 4.44 -18.41 5.54
CA ALA A 109 5.43 -17.35 5.70
C ALA A 109 5.13 -16.46 6.91
N GLY A 110 4.13 -16.79 7.72
CA GLY A 110 3.68 -16.00 8.85
C GLY A 110 3.00 -14.71 8.41
N ILE A 111 2.39 -14.68 7.22
CA ILE A 111 1.63 -13.53 6.72
C ILE A 111 0.19 -13.61 7.23
N ASP A 112 -0.29 -12.51 7.82
CA ASP A 112 -1.65 -12.39 8.31
C ASP A 112 -2.60 -11.82 7.25
N VAL A 113 -2.12 -10.83 6.47
CA VAL A 113 -2.93 -10.06 5.53
C VAL A 113 -2.14 -9.72 4.26
N LEU A 114 -2.73 -9.93 3.08
CA LEU A 114 -2.22 -9.42 1.82
C LEU A 114 -2.58 -7.95 1.63
N ILE A 115 -1.65 -7.17 1.12
CA ILE A 115 -1.88 -5.83 0.58
C ILE A 115 -1.83 -5.96 -0.94
N ILE A 116 -2.98 -5.95 -1.60
CA ILE A 116 -3.05 -5.98 -3.05
C ILE A 116 -2.75 -4.57 -3.57
N ASP A 117 -1.63 -4.42 -4.26
CA ASP A 117 -1.14 -3.12 -4.73
C ASP A 117 -1.76 -2.73 -6.08
N TRP A 118 -2.73 -1.82 -6.08
CA TRP A 118 -3.50 -1.45 -7.27
C TRP A 118 -3.10 -0.06 -7.81
N VAL A 119 -2.24 -0.06 -8.84
CA VAL A 119 -1.73 1.14 -9.52
C VAL A 119 -2.62 1.56 -10.70
N ASN A 120 -3.31 0.60 -11.32
CA ASN A 120 -4.24 0.79 -12.44
C ASN A 120 -3.58 1.32 -13.74
N VAL A 121 -2.45 0.74 -14.12
CA VAL A 121 -1.70 1.08 -15.34
C VAL A 121 -1.73 -0.04 -16.38
N TYR A 122 -2.10 -1.25 -15.97
CA TYR A 122 -2.18 -2.39 -16.87
C TYR A 122 -3.61 -2.63 -17.35
N GLN A 123 -3.73 -3.13 -18.58
CA GLN A 123 -5.02 -3.57 -19.09
C GLN A 123 -5.62 -4.62 -18.15
N ASN A 124 -6.91 -4.44 -17.82
CA ASN A 124 -7.68 -5.32 -16.95
C ASN A 124 -7.15 -5.49 -15.51
N GLU A 125 -6.34 -4.55 -15.00
CA GLU A 125 -5.74 -4.67 -13.67
C GLU A 125 -6.80 -4.70 -12.55
N GLN A 126 -7.85 -3.89 -12.65
CA GLN A 126 -8.98 -3.94 -11.72
C GLN A 126 -9.60 -5.34 -11.66
N GLN A 127 -9.80 -6.00 -12.80
CA GLN A 127 -10.36 -7.34 -12.85
C GLN A 127 -9.43 -8.36 -12.18
N ARG A 128 -8.10 -8.19 -12.28
CA ARG A 128 -7.14 -9.03 -11.55
C ARG A 128 -7.19 -8.78 -10.04
N VAL A 129 -7.34 -7.53 -9.58
CA VAL A 129 -7.58 -7.23 -8.17
C VAL A 129 -8.85 -7.93 -7.65
N GLU A 130 -9.97 -7.82 -8.38
CA GLU A 130 -11.21 -8.53 -8.04
C GLU A 130 -11.02 -10.05 -8.04
N LYS A 131 -10.23 -10.58 -8.99
CA LYS A 131 -9.90 -12.00 -9.09
C LYS A 131 -9.13 -12.49 -7.88
N ILE A 132 -8.07 -11.78 -7.48
CA ILE A 132 -7.27 -12.09 -6.29
C ILE A 132 -8.16 -12.12 -5.05
N LEU A 133 -8.95 -11.07 -4.82
CA LEU A 133 -9.90 -11.02 -3.70
C LEU A 133 -10.88 -12.21 -3.68
N SER A 134 -11.31 -12.68 -4.86
CA SER A 134 -12.25 -13.82 -4.96
C SER A 134 -11.59 -15.19 -4.81
N CYS A 135 -10.29 -15.31 -5.08
CA CYS A 135 -9.60 -16.59 -5.21
C CYS A 135 -8.58 -16.88 -4.12
N THR A 136 -8.02 -15.84 -3.49
CA THR A 136 -7.11 -16.00 -2.36
C THR A 136 -7.85 -16.56 -1.14
N THR A 137 -7.14 -17.37 -0.36
CA THR A 137 -7.58 -17.82 0.97
C THR A 137 -6.93 -17.01 2.09
N THR A 138 -6.03 -16.07 1.75
CA THR A 138 -5.39 -15.18 2.71
C THR A 138 -6.25 -13.92 2.88
N PRO A 139 -6.50 -13.47 4.12
CA PRO A 139 -7.15 -12.17 4.32
C PRO A 139 -6.44 -11.09 3.52
N ALA A 140 -7.16 -10.15 2.89
CA ALA A 140 -6.58 -9.19 1.98
C ALA A 140 -7.20 -7.79 2.15
N VAL A 141 -6.39 -6.77 1.92
CA VAL A 141 -6.82 -5.38 1.74
C VAL A 141 -6.32 -4.89 0.40
N VAL A 142 -6.87 -3.79 -0.10
CA VAL A 142 -6.38 -3.15 -1.33
C VAL A 142 -5.66 -1.86 -0.95
N MET A 143 -4.44 -1.70 -1.48
CA MET A 143 -3.73 -0.44 -1.52
C MET A 143 -4.00 0.25 -2.84
N VAL A 144 -4.53 1.47 -2.78
CA VAL A 144 -4.63 2.33 -3.97
C VAL A 144 -3.32 3.07 -4.11
N ASP A 145 -2.51 2.64 -5.07
CA ASP A 145 -1.19 3.20 -5.32
C ASP A 145 -1.16 4.14 -6.52
N GLN A 146 -0.09 4.90 -6.68
CA GLN A 146 0.14 5.87 -7.70
C GLN A 146 0.93 5.28 -8.84
N ASN A 147 0.55 5.67 -10.05
CA ASN A 147 1.39 5.40 -11.20
C ASN A 147 2.69 6.22 -11.09
N TRP A 148 3.83 5.53 -11.06
CA TRP A 148 5.18 6.12 -11.02
C TRP A 148 5.56 6.88 -12.30
N THR A 149 4.88 6.65 -13.43
CA THR A 149 5.13 7.41 -14.67
C THR A 149 4.28 8.67 -14.78
N VAL A 150 3.06 8.65 -14.26
CA VAL A 150 2.14 9.79 -14.28
C VAL A 150 1.38 9.81 -12.97
N THR A 151 1.71 10.75 -12.08
CA THR A 151 1.00 10.93 -10.81
C THR A 151 -0.50 11.14 -11.09
N PRO A 152 -1.38 10.28 -10.56
CA PRO A 152 -2.81 10.42 -10.75
C PRO A 152 -3.34 11.66 -10.02
N SER A 153 -4.37 12.27 -10.57
CA SER A 153 -5.11 13.33 -9.88
C SER A 153 -5.79 12.81 -8.62
N PHE A 154 -6.05 13.70 -7.66
CA PHE A 154 -6.83 13.39 -6.46
C PHE A 154 -8.14 12.65 -6.80
N GLN A 155 -8.85 13.09 -7.84
CA GLN A 155 -10.15 12.49 -8.21
C GLN A 155 -10.00 11.07 -8.73
N GLU A 156 -8.92 10.74 -9.45
CA GLU A 156 -8.65 9.38 -9.91
C GLU A 156 -8.33 8.44 -8.73
N VAL A 157 -7.54 8.91 -7.77
CA VAL A 157 -7.26 8.15 -6.53
C VAL A 157 -8.53 7.94 -5.72
N ILE A 158 -9.34 8.99 -5.52
CA ILE A 158 -10.63 8.88 -4.81
C ILE A 158 -11.59 7.94 -5.52
N THR A 159 -11.65 7.95 -6.86
CA THR A 159 -12.54 7.04 -7.61
C THR A 159 -12.16 5.57 -7.38
N ARG A 160 -10.87 5.26 -7.34
CA ARG A 160 -10.39 3.90 -7.02
C ARG A 160 -10.67 3.54 -5.56
N LEU A 161 -10.41 4.45 -4.62
CA LEU A 161 -10.73 4.22 -3.21
C LEU A 161 -12.23 3.98 -2.98
N GLU A 162 -13.11 4.77 -3.62
CA GLU A 162 -14.56 4.59 -3.55
C GLU A 162 -15.01 3.27 -4.19
N THR A 163 -14.29 2.79 -5.20
CA THR A 163 -14.51 1.44 -5.78
C THR A 163 -14.20 0.35 -4.76
N VAL A 164 -13.07 0.42 -4.06
CA VAL A 164 -12.69 -0.54 -3.01
C VAL A 164 -13.68 -0.50 -1.83
N ILE A 165 -14.05 0.70 -1.38
CA ILE A 165 -15.09 0.88 -0.35
C ILE A 165 -16.42 0.26 -0.81
N GLY A 166 -16.77 0.44 -2.09
CA GLY A 166 -17.96 -0.15 -2.71
C GLY A 166 -17.92 -1.67 -2.74
N TRP A 167 -16.77 -2.28 -3.09
CA TRP A 167 -16.58 -3.73 -3.04
C TRP A 167 -16.84 -4.28 -1.64
N TYR A 168 -16.25 -3.63 -0.64
CA TYR A 168 -16.47 -3.98 0.76
C TYR A 168 -17.96 -3.91 1.18
N ALA A 169 -18.64 -2.81 0.82
CA ALA A 169 -19.99 -2.53 1.28
C ALA A 169 -21.06 -3.37 0.57
N SER A 170 -20.87 -3.67 -0.72
CA SER A 170 -21.91 -4.25 -1.58
C SER A 170 -21.69 -5.71 -1.96
N LYS A 171 -20.49 -6.25 -1.76
CA LYS A 171 -20.10 -7.59 -2.22
C LYS A 171 -19.41 -8.45 -1.15
N PRO A 172 -19.91 -8.51 0.11
CA PRO A 172 -19.24 -9.27 1.16
C PRO A 172 -19.10 -10.76 0.84
N ASP A 173 -20.06 -11.34 0.11
CA ASP A 173 -20.03 -12.76 -0.27
C ASP A 173 -19.04 -13.05 -1.42
N LEU A 174 -18.72 -12.05 -2.25
CA LEU A 174 -17.75 -12.22 -3.35
C LEU A 174 -16.32 -12.03 -2.87
N TYR A 175 -16.12 -11.25 -1.80
CA TYR A 175 -14.81 -10.97 -1.23
C TYR A 175 -14.77 -11.33 0.26
N PRO A 176 -14.99 -12.62 0.60
CA PRO A 176 -15.07 -13.07 2.00
C PRO A 176 -13.74 -12.91 2.73
N THR A 177 -12.63 -12.81 2.00
CA THR A 177 -11.28 -12.59 2.53
C THR A 177 -10.95 -11.12 2.72
N TYR A 178 -11.81 -10.16 2.35
CA TYR A 178 -11.50 -8.75 2.61
C TYR A 178 -11.34 -8.53 4.12
N TYR A 179 -10.14 -8.14 4.53
CA TYR A 179 -9.75 -8.10 5.93
C TYR A 179 -10.56 -7.04 6.69
N ARG A 180 -10.99 -7.45 7.88
CA ARG A 180 -11.67 -6.60 8.85
C ARG A 180 -10.91 -6.72 10.16
N ASP A 181 -10.70 -5.58 10.81
CA ASP A 181 -10.16 -5.57 12.15
C ASP A 181 -11.09 -6.37 13.08
N PRO A 182 -10.62 -7.42 13.77
CA PRO A 182 -11.49 -8.33 14.48
C PRO A 182 -12.13 -7.72 15.74
N ALA A 183 -11.56 -6.66 16.33
CA ALA A 183 -12.13 -6.01 17.49
C ALA A 183 -13.21 -4.99 17.13
N SER A 184 -12.98 -4.20 16.09
CA SER A 184 -13.87 -3.11 15.67
C SER A 184 -14.82 -3.49 14.54
N GLY A 185 -14.54 -4.55 13.79
CA GLY A 185 -15.22 -4.90 12.54
C GLY A 185 -14.91 -3.96 11.37
N ALA A 186 -14.00 -3.01 11.57
CA ALA A 186 -13.66 -1.97 10.62
C ALA A 186 -12.93 -2.54 9.39
N PRO A 187 -13.28 -2.12 8.15
CA PRO A 187 -12.43 -2.35 7.00
C PRO A 187 -11.15 -1.52 7.10
N VAL A 188 -10.09 -2.01 6.48
CA VAL A 188 -8.83 -1.28 6.32
C VAL A 188 -8.70 -0.84 4.87
N PHE A 189 -8.27 0.40 4.66
CA PHE A 189 -7.99 0.99 3.36
C PHE A 189 -6.61 1.62 3.36
N ILE A 190 -5.83 1.36 2.32
CA ILE A 190 -4.46 1.88 2.20
C ILE A 190 -4.39 2.76 0.96
N VAL A 191 -3.75 3.91 1.08
CA VAL A 191 -3.43 4.78 -0.06
C VAL A 191 -1.94 5.07 -0.02
N PHE A 192 -1.22 4.74 -1.08
CA PHE A 192 0.21 5.04 -1.17
C PHE A 192 0.45 6.46 -1.71
N ASP A 193 1.45 7.12 -1.13
CA ASP A 193 1.84 8.52 -1.36
C ASP A 193 0.70 9.55 -1.48
N PRO A 194 -0.35 9.54 -0.63
CA PRO A 194 -1.54 10.40 -0.80
C PRO A 194 -1.21 11.90 -0.98
N GLY A 195 -0.11 12.38 -0.41
CA GLY A 195 0.38 13.75 -0.55
C GLY A 195 0.73 14.17 -1.98
N ALA A 196 1.09 13.23 -2.87
CA ALA A 196 1.29 13.50 -4.29
C ALA A 196 -0.03 13.70 -5.04
N ALA A 197 -1.09 12.99 -4.64
CA ALA A 197 -2.38 13.06 -5.31
C ALA A 197 -3.19 14.28 -4.87
N GLY A 198 -3.06 14.72 -3.61
CA GLY A 198 -3.87 15.82 -3.08
C GLY A 198 -3.36 16.43 -1.78
N THR A 199 -3.87 17.60 -1.46
CA THR A 199 -3.52 18.32 -0.22
C THR A 199 -4.10 17.63 1.01
N THR A 200 -3.48 17.87 2.17
CA THR A 200 -3.97 17.39 3.46
C THR A 200 -5.42 17.81 3.74
N ALA A 201 -5.82 19.02 3.36
CA ALA A 201 -7.20 19.49 3.55
C ALA A 201 -8.22 18.69 2.73
N GLN A 202 -7.87 18.33 1.48
CA GLN A 202 -8.73 17.49 0.64
C GLN A 202 -8.87 16.08 1.20
N TRP A 203 -7.76 15.50 1.65
CA TRP A 203 -7.76 14.18 2.30
C TRP A 203 -8.53 14.16 3.61
N ASN A 204 -8.34 15.16 4.46
CA ASN A 204 -9.08 15.30 5.71
C ASN A 204 -10.58 15.31 5.41
N ALA A 205 -11.06 16.21 4.56
CA ALA A 205 -12.48 16.28 4.20
C ALA A 205 -13.08 14.96 3.68
N LYS A 206 -12.29 14.14 2.95
CA LYS A 206 -12.74 12.82 2.47
C LYS A 206 -12.72 11.75 3.56
N ILE A 207 -11.66 11.67 4.36
CA ILE A 207 -11.59 10.75 5.49
C ILE A 207 -12.68 11.09 6.51
N ASP A 208 -12.88 12.38 6.80
CA ASP A 208 -13.98 12.92 7.57
C ASP A 208 -15.32 12.31 7.15
N TYR A 209 -15.62 12.43 5.85
CA TYR A 209 -16.83 11.87 5.28
C TYR A 209 -16.90 10.34 5.46
N TYR A 210 -15.84 9.60 5.12
CA TYR A 210 -15.86 8.13 5.23
C TYR A 210 -15.97 7.64 6.68
N LYS A 211 -15.44 8.38 7.65
CA LYS A 211 -15.59 8.08 9.09
C LYS A 211 -17.02 8.29 9.60
N THR A 212 -17.90 8.93 8.82
CA THR A 212 -19.35 8.98 9.10
C THR A 212 -20.11 7.74 8.62
N LEU A 213 -19.50 6.92 7.75
CA LEU A 213 -20.10 5.69 7.25
C LEU A 213 -20.02 4.58 8.29
N SER A 214 -20.89 3.57 8.15
CA SER A 214 -20.90 2.39 9.01
C SER A 214 -20.65 1.11 8.20
N PRO A 215 -19.71 0.27 8.63
CA PRO A 215 -18.72 0.50 9.69
C PRO A 215 -17.65 1.54 9.28
N LYS A 216 -17.04 2.16 10.29
CA LYS A 216 -15.97 3.15 10.09
C LYS A 216 -14.72 2.46 9.58
N GLY A 217 -14.10 2.96 8.52
CA GLY A 217 -12.84 2.43 7.99
C GLY A 217 -11.61 2.90 8.77
N ILE A 218 -10.55 2.09 8.75
CA ILE A 218 -9.19 2.46 9.18
C ILE A 218 -8.40 2.83 7.91
N PHE A 219 -7.84 4.04 7.87
CA PHE A 219 -7.14 4.58 6.70
C PHE A 219 -5.64 4.67 6.96
N ILE A 220 -4.83 4.07 6.10
CA ILE A 220 -3.38 4.00 6.23
C ILE A 220 -2.73 4.72 5.04
N ALA A 221 -1.76 5.58 5.31
CA ALA A 221 -0.98 6.30 4.29
C ALA A 221 0.37 5.60 4.04
N GLY A 222 0.69 5.29 2.79
CA GLY A 222 2.06 4.90 2.41
C GLY A 222 2.98 6.12 2.39
N LEU A 223 4.08 6.08 3.13
CA LEU A 223 5.08 7.14 3.13
C LEU A 223 5.92 7.09 1.86
N SER A 224 6.23 8.27 1.33
CA SER A 224 7.05 8.46 0.12
C SER A 224 7.56 9.90 0.08
N SER A 225 8.07 10.36 -1.07
CA SER A 225 8.62 11.71 -1.24
C SER A 225 7.63 12.83 -0.97
N ASN A 226 6.33 12.62 -1.22
CA ASN A 226 5.29 13.64 -1.05
C ASN A 226 4.45 13.43 0.23
N THR A 227 4.61 12.28 0.88
CA THR A 227 3.89 11.89 2.10
C THR A 227 4.90 11.57 3.19
N SER A 228 5.24 12.58 3.99
CA SER A 228 6.12 12.43 5.15
C SER A 228 5.34 12.10 6.43
N ALA A 229 6.04 11.69 7.49
CA ALA A 229 5.45 11.53 8.82
C ALA A 229 4.75 12.80 9.31
N ALA A 230 5.31 13.99 9.02
CA ALA A 230 4.71 15.28 9.37
C ALA A 230 3.43 15.56 8.56
N TRP A 231 3.40 15.13 7.29
CA TRP A 231 2.19 15.19 6.48
C TRP A 231 1.09 14.30 7.05
N VAL A 232 1.44 13.06 7.45
CA VAL A 232 0.50 12.14 8.09
C VAL A 232 -0.02 12.70 9.41
N LEU A 233 0.86 13.27 10.25
CA LEU A 233 0.49 13.94 11.49
C LEU A 233 -0.56 15.06 11.28
N ALA A 234 -0.42 15.85 10.22
CA ALA A 234 -1.38 16.90 9.87
C ALA A 234 -2.68 16.36 9.23
N SER A 235 -2.68 15.10 8.82
CA SER A 235 -3.79 14.44 8.14
C SER A 235 -4.72 13.69 9.11
N HIS A 236 -5.89 13.30 8.60
CA HIS A 236 -6.83 12.46 9.33
C HIS A 236 -6.61 10.96 9.12
N PHE A 237 -5.55 10.53 8.42
CA PHE A 237 -5.15 9.13 8.35
C PHE A 237 -4.86 8.57 9.75
N ASP A 238 -5.13 7.28 9.93
CA ASP A 238 -5.03 6.58 11.21
C ASP A 238 -3.63 6.01 11.48
N GLY A 239 -2.88 5.73 10.42
CA GLY A 239 -1.53 5.21 10.50
C GLY A 239 -0.78 5.36 9.20
N ALA A 240 0.46 4.87 9.19
CA ALA A 240 1.33 4.91 8.03
C ALA A 240 2.05 3.57 7.79
N ILE A 241 2.39 3.31 6.53
CA ILE A 241 3.36 2.29 6.11
C ILE A 241 4.64 3.00 5.69
N GLN A 242 5.77 2.57 6.23
CA GLN A 242 7.08 3.07 5.85
C GLN A 242 7.90 1.98 5.16
N LEU A 243 8.27 2.26 3.91
CA LEU A 243 9.13 1.39 3.12
C LEU A 243 10.55 1.31 3.69
N ALA A 244 11.21 0.19 3.43
CA ALA A 244 12.59 -0.07 3.83
C ALA A 244 13.57 0.69 2.93
N GLY A 245 14.70 1.07 3.51
CA GLY A 245 15.78 1.68 2.74
C GLY A 245 16.44 0.66 1.80
N LYS A 246 16.77 1.08 0.57
CA LYS A 246 17.50 0.28 -0.43
C LYS A 246 19.01 0.14 -0.14
N THR A 247 19.38 0.15 1.14
CA THR A 247 20.76 -0.05 1.62
C THR A 247 20.82 -1.22 2.61
N ALA A 248 22.02 -1.79 2.81
CA ALA A 248 22.20 -2.90 3.75
C ALA A 248 22.09 -2.48 5.23
N ALA A 249 22.06 -1.18 5.52
CA ALA A 249 21.89 -0.70 6.88
C ALA A 249 20.50 -1.05 7.42
N SER A 250 20.42 -1.25 8.74
CA SER A 250 19.14 -1.27 9.45
C SER A 250 18.43 0.08 9.27
N ASP A 251 17.11 0.04 9.19
CA ASP A 251 16.26 1.22 9.10
C ASP A 251 15.77 1.72 10.48
N GLU A 252 16.30 1.15 11.58
CA GLU A 252 15.91 1.45 12.97
C GLU A 252 15.82 2.95 13.26
N SER A 253 16.88 3.72 12.96
CA SER A 253 16.90 5.15 13.21
C SER A 253 15.89 5.92 12.35
N SER A 254 15.58 5.42 11.15
CA SER A 254 14.56 6.00 10.28
C SER A 254 13.16 5.76 10.85
N TYR A 255 12.88 4.54 11.32
CA TYR A 255 11.61 4.24 11.98
C TYR A 255 11.45 4.99 13.30
N GLU A 256 12.50 5.09 14.12
CA GLU A 256 12.48 5.90 15.36
C GLU A 256 12.17 7.36 15.07
N SER A 257 12.76 7.93 14.01
CA SER A 257 12.44 9.29 13.57
C SER A 257 10.96 9.43 13.22
N THR A 258 10.38 8.48 12.50
CA THR A 258 8.94 8.51 12.16
C THR A 258 8.06 8.33 13.40
N LEU A 259 8.38 7.39 14.29
CA LEU A 259 7.68 7.20 15.55
C LEU A 259 7.69 8.47 16.40
N SER A 260 8.81 9.20 16.44
CA SER A 260 8.91 10.45 17.18
C SER A 260 7.92 11.52 16.73
N VAL A 261 7.52 11.49 15.45
CA VAL A 261 6.52 12.40 14.90
C VAL A 261 5.10 11.88 15.18
N LEU A 262 4.84 10.59 14.94
CA LEU A 262 3.50 10.01 15.04
C LEU A 262 3.02 9.73 16.47
N TYR A 263 3.94 9.65 17.43
CA TYR A 263 3.70 9.49 18.86
C TYR A 263 4.20 10.68 19.70
N GLY A 264 4.75 11.71 19.04
CA GLY A 264 5.25 12.92 19.68
C GLY A 264 4.17 13.76 20.38
N PRO A 265 4.57 14.78 21.16
CA PRO A 265 3.65 15.76 21.71
C PRO A 265 2.76 16.40 20.63
N GLY A 266 1.44 16.40 20.85
CA GLY A 266 0.48 16.94 19.88
C GLY A 266 0.09 15.97 18.76
N SER A 267 0.61 14.74 18.77
CA SER A 267 0.17 13.69 17.85
C SER A 267 -1.19 13.10 18.21
N ARG A 268 -1.80 12.44 17.23
CA ARG A 268 -3.04 11.65 17.40
C ARG A 268 -2.74 10.18 17.73
N ASN A 269 -1.50 9.82 18.06
CA ASN A 269 -1.04 8.44 18.22
C ASN A 269 -1.34 7.59 16.98
N GLN A 270 -0.90 8.05 15.82
CA GLN A 270 -1.07 7.33 14.56
C GLN A 270 -0.10 6.16 14.49
N PHE A 271 -0.57 4.98 14.09
CA PHE A 271 0.25 3.77 14.12
C PHE A 271 1.24 3.70 12.97
N LEU A 272 2.32 2.93 13.13
CA LEU A 272 3.35 2.75 12.11
C LEU A 272 3.58 1.28 11.79
N ILE A 273 3.54 0.95 10.50
CA ILE A 273 3.92 -0.35 9.94
C ILE A 273 5.26 -0.15 9.23
N GLY A 274 6.26 -0.96 9.56
CA GLY A 274 7.57 -0.92 8.93
C GLY A 274 7.82 -2.11 8.01
N GLU A 275 8.63 -1.90 6.97
CA GLU A 275 8.96 -2.91 5.98
C GLU A 275 10.29 -3.66 6.26
N ALA A 276 10.35 -4.93 5.88
CA ALA A 276 11.60 -5.65 5.67
C ALA A 276 11.67 -6.20 4.24
N ILE A 277 12.78 -5.92 3.54
CA ILE A 277 13.07 -6.48 2.22
C ILE A 277 14.28 -7.41 2.28
N PRO A 278 14.28 -8.52 1.52
CA PRO A 278 15.41 -9.44 1.45
C PRO A 278 16.59 -8.91 0.63
N GLY A 279 16.32 -7.93 -0.23
CA GLY A 279 17.27 -7.27 -1.12
C GLY A 279 16.53 -6.39 -2.13
N PHE A 280 17.26 -5.84 -3.10
CA PHE A 280 16.72 -4.99 -4.15
C PHE A 280 17.60 -5.10 -5.39
N ASP A 281 17.04 -5.47 -6.53
CA ASP A 281 17.74 -5.51 -7.80
C ASP A 281 16.76 -5.37 -8.97
N ASP A 282 16.53 -4.12 -9.36
CA ASP A 282 15.70 -3.75 -10.51
C ASP A 282 16.51 -3.62 -11.80
N SER A 283 17.70 -4.23 -11.89
CA SER A 283 18.57 -4.11 -13.08
C SER A 283 17.94 -4.65 -14.37
N ALA A 284 16.88 -5.46 -14.25
CA ALA A 284 16.10 -5.92 -15.39
C ALA A 284 15.25 -4.80 -16.00
N ASN A 285 14.87 -3.76 -15.24
CA ASN A 285 14.33 -2.56 -15.83
C ASN A 285 15.46 -1.85 -16.62
N CYS A 286 15.35 -1.84 -17.96
CA CYS A 286 16.41 -1.31 -18.84
C CYS A 286 16.76 0.17 -18.64
N TYR A 287 15.93 0.91 -17.88
CA TYR A 287 16.10 2.32 -17.56
C TYR A 287 16.51 2.55 -16.10
N SER A 288 16.60 1.50 -15.28
CA SER A 288 16.95 1.65 -13.87
C SER A 288 18.36 2.20 -13.69
N THR A 289 18.49 3.04 -12.66
CA THR A 289 19.76 3.51 -12.12
C THR A 289 19.87 3.25 -10.61
N SER A 290 18.93 2.49 -10.06
CA SER A 290 18.88 2.20 -8.64
C SER A 290 20.10 1.39 -8.20
N PRO A 291 20.58 1.58 -6.95
CA PRO A 291 21.61 0.72 -6.41
C PRO A 291 21.09 -0.71 -6.20
N VAL A 292 21.96 -1.69 -6.45
CA VAL A 292 21.70 -3.09 -6.10
C VAL A 292 21.98 -3.32 -4.62
N LEU A 293 20.99 -3.86 -3.92
CA LEU A 293 21.11 -4.41 -2.58
C LEU A 293 21.11 -5.95 -2.67
N ASP A 294 22.29 -6.53 -2.63
CA ASP A 294 22.45 -7.99 -2.66
C ASP A 294 21.81 -8.62 -1.42
N ARG A 295 21.17 -9.79 -1.58
CA ARG A 295 20.48 -10.46 -0.48
C ARG A 295 21.42 -11.06 0.58
N GLN A 296 22.71 -11.20 0.25
CA GLN A 296 23.79 -11.71 1.11
C GLN A 296 23.42 -12.99 1.86
N ALA A 297 22.86 -13.97 1.13
CA ALA A 297 22.36 -15.22 1.69
C ALA A 297 21.47 -15.02 2.95
N GLY A 298 20.59 -14.02 2.90
CA GLY A 298 19.60 -13.73 3.95
C GLY A 298 20.04 -12.73 5.01
N VAL A 299 21.32 -12.33 5.06
CA VAL A 299 21.84 -11.38 6.06
C VAL A 299 21.14 -10.02 5.97
N VAL A 300 20.84 -9.54 4.75
CA VAL A 300 20.10 -8.27 4.58
C VAL A 300 18.69 -8.39 5.16
N PHE A 301 17.98 -9.46 4.85
CA PHE A 301 16.63 -9.68 5.36
C PHE A 301 16.60 -9.70 6.89
N ASP A 302 17.56 -10.41 7.50
CA ASP A 302 17.71 -10.49 8.95
C ASP A 302 18.03 -9.13 9.57
N THR A 303 18.85 -8.32 8.90
CA THR A 303 19.20 -6.98 9.36
C THR A 303 17.97 -6.06 9.33
N LYS A 304 17.17 -6.11 8.26
CA LYS A 304 15.93 -5.34 8.13
C LYS A 304 14.90 -5.74 9.18
N TRP A 305 14.63 -7.05 9.32
CA TRP A 305 13.73 -7.57 10.36
C TRP A 305 14.20 -7.25 11.78
N SER A 306 15.51 -7.35 12.04
CA SER A 306 16.06 -6.96 13.33
C SER A 306 15.77 -5.48 13.61
N GLY A 307 15.92 -4.60 12.62
CA GLY A 307 15.58 -3.18 12.75
C GLY A 307 14.12 -2.96 13.15
N LEU A 308 13.18 -3.71 12.56
CA LEU A 308 11.76 -3.65 12.94
C LEU A 308 11.51 -4.05 14.41
N LEU A 309 12.28 -5.02 14.92
CA LEU A 309 12.14 -5.52 16.29
C LEU A 309 12.79 -4.62 17.34
N THR A 310 13.94 -4.02 17.00
CA THR A 310 14.75 -3.21 17.91
C THR A 310 14.27 -1.77 17.99
N THR A 311 13.64 -1.25 16.93
CA THR A 311 13.06 0.09 16.88
C THR A 311 12.24 0.37 18.15
N ASN A 312 12.65 1.40 18.89
CA ASN A 312 11.94 1.86 20.07
C ASN A 312 12.10 3.37 20.24
N TRP A 313 10.98 4.10 20.25
CA TRP A 313 10.99 5.50 20.60
C TRP A 313 10.14 5.74 21.85
N ASN A 314 10.79 6.05 22.98
CA ASN A 314 10.10 6.31 24.27
C ASN A 314 9.10 5.21 24.68
N GLY A 315 9.42 3.94 24.41
CA GLY A 315 8.53 2.81 24.69
C GLY A 315 7.54 2.48 23.57
N HIS A 316 7.41 3.33 22.54
CA HIS A 316 6.64 3.03 21.34
C HIS A 316 7.43 2.16 20.36
N LYS A 317 6.79 1.11 19.86
CA LYS A 317 7.33 0.19 18.85
C LYS A 317 6.48 0.25 17.58
N LEU A 318 6.92 -0.46 16.54
CA LEU A 318 6.12 -0.69 15.34
C LEU A 318 4.87 -1.52 15.65
N ASP A 319 3.76 -1.12 15.03
CA ASP A 319 2.44 -1.72 15.20
C ASP A 319 2.16 -2.85 14.21
N GLY A 320 2.90 -2.87 13.10
CA GLY A 320 2.85 -3.94 12.12
C GLY A 320 4.19 -4.07 11.40
N ALA A 321 4.34 -5.21 10.72
CA ALA A 321 5.45 -5.46 9.82
C ALA A 321 4.92 -5.70 8.41
N TYR A 322 5.74 -5.42 7.42
CA TYR A 322 5.39 -5.46 6.01
C TYR A 322 6.54 -6.08 5.23
N VAL A 323 6.24 -6.89 4.21
CA VAL A 323 7.22 -7.44 3.28
C VAL A 323 6.63 -7.46 1.88
N MET A 324 7.46 -7.52 0.84
CA MET A 324 6.99 -7.72 -0.52
C MET A 324 6.93 -9.22 -0.85
N TYR A 325 5.83 -9.70 -1.43
CA TYR A 325 5.72 -11.07 -1.90
C TYR A 325 6.32 -11.24 -3.31
N ASN A 326 5.68 -10.67 -4.33
CA ASN A 326 6.01 -10.87 -5.75
C ASN A 326 6.36 -9.55 -6.47
N ASN A 327 7.17 -8.69 -5.85
CA ASN A 327 7.73 -7.52 -6.56
C ASN A 327 8.92 -7.94 -7.45
N ASP A 328 8.62 -8.67 -8.52
CA ASP A 328 9.62 -9.31 -9.38
C ASP A 328 10.53 -8.32 -10.11
N GLY A 329 9.95 -7.21 -10.59
CA GLY A 329 10.69 -6.20 -11.34
C GLY A 329 11.70 -5.43 -10.48
N GLU A 330 11.48 -5.35 -9.17
CA GLU A 330 12.45 -4.79 -8.22
C GLU A 330 13.34 -5.85 -7.55
N GLY A 331 13.08 -7.14 -7.75
CA GLY A 331 13.82 -8.23 -7.11
C GLY A 331 13.73 -8.21 -5.58
N ALA A 332 12.72 -7.54 -5.03
CA ALA A 332 12.52 -7.34 -3.58
C ALA A 332 11.56 -8.35 -2.94
N GLY A 333 10.91 -9.20 -3.75
CA GLY A 333 9.95 -10.20 -3.26
C GLY A 333 10.56 -11.35 -2.43
N ILE A 334 9.74 -11.96 -1.57
CA ILE A 334 10.02 -13.22 -0.88
C ILE A 334 9.48 -14.46 -1.60
N GLU A 335 8.74 -14.29 -2.71
CA GLU A 335 8.22 -15.38 -3.53
C GLU A 335 9.33 -16.38 -3.94
N PRO A 336 9.10 -17.70 -3.89
CA PRO A 336 10.12 -18.67 -4.24
C PRO A 336 10.70 -18.47 -5.64
N ALA A 337 12.04 -18.48 -5.72
CA ALA A 337 12.77 -18.39 -6.99
C ALA A 337 13.29 -19.76 -7.43
N SER A 338 13.22 -20.03 -8.75
CA SER A 338 13.71 -21.28 -9.32
C SER A 338 15.22 -21.45 -9.08
N PRO A 339 15.67 -22.61 -8.57
CA PRO A 339 17.11 -22.91 -8.42
C PRO A 339 17.78 -23.24 -9.76
N ILE A 340 16.99 -23.54 -10.80
CA ILE A 340 17.46 -23.89 -12.15
C ILE A 340 16.64 -23.05 -13.14
N PRO A 341 16.82 -21.72 -13.16
CA PRO A 341 16.07 -20.86 -14.06
C PRO A 341 16.49 -21.11 -15.51
N PRO A 342 15.61 -20.88 -16.49
CA PRO A 342 16.02 -20.89 -17.89
C PRO A 342 17.06 -19.79 -18.14
N THR A 343 17.87 -19.97 -19.19
CA THR A 343 18.75 -18.91 -19.67
C THR A 343 18.01 -18.00 -20.64
N ARG A 344 18.27 -16.69 -20.59
CA ARG A 344 17.81 -15.75 -21.61
C ARG A 344 18.39 -16.16 -22.98
N ALA A 345 17.58 -16.17 -24.02
CA ALA A 345 18.00 -16.60 -25.35
C ALA A 345 19.15 -15.71 -25.91
N PRO A 346 20.24 -16.29 -26.44
CA PRO A 346 21.33 -15.52 -27.06
C PRO A 346 20.87 -14.71 -28.29
N GLY A 347 21.43 -13.51 -28.51
CA GLY A 347 21.18 -12.68 -29.68
C GLY A 347 19.88 -11.85 -29.64
N PHE A 348 19.19 -11.86 -28.50
CA PHE A 348 18.00 -11.04 -28.22
C PHE A 348 18.17 -10.31 -26.89
N GLU A 349 19.36 -9.75 -26.67
CA GLU A 349 19.71 -9.10 -25.43
C GLU A 349 18.81 -7.88 -25.20
N SER A 350 17.86 -8.00 -24.27
CA SER A 350 17.17 -6.84 -23.72
C SER A 350 18.15 -5.94 -22.97
N CYS A 351 17.75 -4.68 -22.83
CA CYS A 351 18.56 -3.64 -22.19
C CYS A 351 19.94 -3.45 -22.84
N ASP A 352 20.05 -3.60 -24.16
CA ASP A 352 21.30 -3.46 -24.93
C ASP A 352 22.44 -4.38 -24.42
N GLY A 353 22.10 -5.55 -23.86
CA GLY A 353 23.09 -6.49 -23.30
C GLY A 353 23.67 -6.09 -21.95
N LYS A 354 23.10 -5.09 -21.27
CA LYS A 354 23.52 -4.69 -19.91
C LYS A 354 23.23 -5.76 -18.86
N ILE A 355 22.23 -6.61 -19.10
CA ILE A 355 21.80 -7.62 -18.15
C ILE A 355 22.44 -8.98 -18.45
N SER A 356 22.70 -9.74 -17.40
CA SER A 356 23.22 -11.11 -17.54
C SER A 356 22.18 -12.01 -18.23
N ASN A 357 22.67 -12.94 -19.07
CA ASN A 357 21.83 -14.01 -19.61
C ASN A 357 21.41 -15.06 -18.56
N ARG A 358 21.95 -14.97 -17.34
CA ARG A 358 21.58 -15.81 -16.19
C ARG A 358 20.73 -15.03 -15.20
N TYR A 359 19.70 -15.68 -14.70
CA TYR A 359 18.95 -15.20 -13.56
C TYR A 359 19.71 -15.45 -12.26
N LYS A 360 19.46 -14.59 -11.27
CA LYS A 360 19.86 -14.83 -9.89
C LYS A 360 18.98 -15.92 -9.29
N THR A 361 19.54 -16.61 -8.30
CA THR A 361 18.82 -17.62 -7.50
C THR A 361 19.08 -17.34 -6.03
N TYR A 362 18.43 -18.10 -5.14
CA TYR A 362 18.69 -18.01 -3.71
C TYR A 362 19.90 -18.83 -3.25
N ALA A 363 20.59 -19.52 -4.16
CA ALA A 363 21.72 -20.38 -3.82
C ALA A 363 22.77 -19.64 -2.96
N PRO A 364 23.31 -20.30 -1.92
CA PRO A 364 23.17 -21.73 -1.60
C PRO A 364 21.89 -22.10 -0.81
N LEU A 365 20.98 -21.15 -0.59
CA LEU A 365 19.73 -21.37 0.16
C LEU A 365 18.66 -22.06 -0.69
N PRO A 366 17.71 -22.77 -0.06
CA PRO A 366 16.58 -23.36 -0.78
C PRO A 366 15.68 -22.28 -1.42
N ALA A 367 14.92 -22.67 -2.44
CA ALA A 367 13.99 -21.79 -3.17
C ALA A 367 12.95 -21.12 -2.26
N THR A 368 12.54 -21.78 -1.17
CA THR A 368 11.53 -21.27 -0.22
C THR A 368 12.13 -20.49 0.95
N TYR A 369 13.45 -20.29 0.99
CA TYR A 369 14.15 -19.76 2.18
C TYR A 369 13.52 -18.48 2.76
N TYR A 370 13.13 -17.53 1.91
CA TYR A 370 12.60 -16.25 2.39
C TYR A 370 11.19 -16.37 2.97
N LEU A 371 10.39 -17.36 2.55
CA LEU A 371 9.12 -17.68 3.20
C LEU A 371 9.37 -18.22 4.62
N ASP A 372 10.23 -19.24 4.74
CA ASP A 372 10.57 -19.86 6.03
C ASP A 372 11.21 -18.85 6.98
N ARG A 373 12.07 -17.99 6.44
CA ARG A 373 12.76 -16.95 7.22
C ARG A 373 11.80 -15.85 7.65
N ASN A 374 10.84 -15.48 6.81
CA ASN A 374 9.79 -14.55 7.19
C ASN A 374 8.91 -15.13 8.30
N ALA A 375 8.55 -16.40 8.24
CA ALA A 375 7.77 -17.07 9.27
C ALA A 375 8.46 -17.01 10.64
N PHE A 376 9.78 -17.26 10.67
CA PHE A 376 10.60 -17.09 11.87
C PHE A 376 10.49 -15.67 12.44
N TRP A 377 10.72 -14.65 11.62
CA TRP A 377 10.71 -13.26 12.07
C TRP A 377 9.32 -12.75 12.44
N ALA A 378 8.28 -13.12 11.69
CA ALA A 378 6.90 -12.84 12.02
C ALA A 378 6.52 -13.39 13.40
N ASN A 379 6.99 -14.59 13.75
CA ASN A 379 6.79 -15.14 15.08
C ASN A 379 7.54 -14.31 16.15
N GLN A 380 8.81 -13.94 15.92
CA GLN A 380 9.56 -13.06 16.83
C GLN A 380 8.85 -11.71 17.02
N PHE A 381 8.31 -11.13 15.94
CA PHE A 381 7.60 -9.86 15.95
C PHE A 381 6.34 -9.90 16.81
N ARG A 382 5.55 -10.98 16.72
CA ARG A 382 4.33 -11.15 17.50
C ARG A 382 4.59 -11.35 19.00
N ILE A 383 5.67 -12.05 19.36
CA ILE A 383 6.00 -12.31 20.77
C ILE A 383 6.86 -11.21 21.41
N SER A 384 7.41 -10.30 20.61
CA SER A 384 8.15 -9.13 21.11
C SER A 384 7.19 -8.24 21.90
N PRO A 385 7.50 -7.94 23.17
CA PRO A 385 6.60 -7.24 24.09
C PRO A 385 6.29 -5.80 23.69
#